data_AF-S7TJC0-F1
#
_entry.id   AF-S7TJC0-F1
#
_cell.length_a   1.000
_cell.length_b   1.000
_cell.length_c   1.000
_cell.angle_alpha   90.00
_cell.angle_beta   90.00
_cell.angle_gamma   90.00
#
_symmetry.space_group_name_H-M   'P 1'
#
loop_
_entity.id
_entity.type
_entity.pdbx_description
1 polymer ?
#
loop_
_entity_poly.entity_id
_entity_poly.type
_entity_poly.pdbx_seq_one_letter_code
_entity_poly.pdbx_strand_id
1 'polypeptide(L)'
;MKKCFYALAVLAAVLLATGAYATTVVSFTDTYVTWPGYSSSISKDVNGIPDLLGGSFTFDNHTLVGISLEYTVSTTSGWSSLKPGDWFFDINNDNVWDYVLHSSNSRSAGSWMAYEVAIPLTDGNPYNNNNYWGTDYIFSSGSGTRQGQPVEARISGSDSKLGWVDYSGFTKPVWNSATHSYSIETAYWDLSGIEKPIVFDAEGGYFGYGFTMTCANDVIYGHGPLPAPEPGTLLLLLGGLPAVAAYRRMRAA
;
A
#
# COMPACT_ATOMS: atom_id res chain seq x y z
N MET A 1 -43.35 22.73 -25.35
CA MET A 1 -42.57 23.44 -24.31
C MET A 1 -42.30 22.58 -23.07
N LYS A 2 -43.30 22.05 -22.35
CA LYS A 2 -43.07 21.23 -21.13
C LYS A 2 -42.09 20.05 -21.31
N LYS A 3 -42.15 19.33 -22.44
CA LYS A 3 -41.23 18.21 -22.75
C LYS A 3 -39.77 18.62 -22.93
N CYS A 4 -39.50 19.81 -23.49
CA CYS A 4 -38.15 20.34 -23.63
C CYS A 4 -37.56 20.73 -22.26
N PHE A 5 -38.40 21.25 -21.37
CA PHE A 5 -37.99 21.64 -20.02
C PHE A 5 -37.55 20.42 -19.20
N TYR A 6 -38.29 19.30 -19.26
CA TYR A 6 -37.89 18.05 -18.59
C TYR A 6 -36.59 17.46 -19.15
N ALA A 7 -36.40 17.49 -20.48
CA ALA A 7 -35.17 17.02 -21.09
C ALA A 7 -33.96 17.88 -20.68
N LEU A 8 -34.12 19.20 -20.63
CA LEU A 8 -33.07 20.10 -20.17
C LEU A 8 -32.76 19.93 -18.68
N ALA A 9 -33.79 19.69 -17.84
CA ALA A 9 -33.62 19.47 -16.41
C ALA A 9 -32.90 18.15 -16.11
N VAL A 10 -33.22 17.07 -16.84
CA VAL A 10 -32.50 15.79 -16.71
C VAL A 10 -31.07 15.91 -17.23
N LEU A 11 -30.85 16.58 -18.37
CA LEU A 11 -29.51 16.82 -18.89
C LEU A 11 -28.69 17.67 -17.91
N ALA A 12 -29.27 18.72 -17.34
CA ALA A 12 -28.62 19.53 -16.32
C ALA A 12 -28.33 18.70 -15.05
N ALA A 13 -29.26 17.85 -14.59
CA ALA A 13 -29.02 16.98 -13.45
C ALA A 13 -27.89 15.95 -13.69
N VAL A 14 -27.74 15.44 -14.92
CA VAL A 14 -26.63 14.54 -15.30
C VAL A 14 -25.31 15.29 -15.44
N LEU A 15 -25.33 16.51 -15.99
CA LEU A 15 -24.13 17.34 -16.14
C LEU A 15 -23.67 17.98 -14.83
N LEU A 16 -24.59 18.17 -13.88
CA LEU A 16 -24.32 18.73 -12.55
C LEU A 16 -24.24 17.65 -11.46
N ALA A 17 -24.40 16.37 -11.80
CA ALA A 17 -24.08 15.29 -10.89
C ALA A 17 -22.57 15.33 -10.67
N THR A 18 -22.16 15.81 -9.49
CA THR A 18 -20.78 15.64 -9.04
C THR A 18 -20.50 14.15 -8.99
N GLY A 19 -19.31 13.73 -9.43
CA GLY A 19 -18.86 12.36 -9.20
C GLY A 19 -19.04 12.06 -7.71
N ALA A 20 -19.70 10.96 -7.39
CA ALA A 20 -19.42 10.35 -6.11
C ALA A 20 -17.92 10.03 -6.15
N TYR A 21 -17.20 10.32 -5.08
CA TYR A 21 -15.83 9.87 -4.92
C TYR A 21 -15.89 8.82 -3.83
N ALA A 22 -15.80 7.56 -4.24
CA ALA A 22 -15.74 6.43 -3.34
C ALA A 22 -14.27 6.17 -2.97
N THR A 23 -13.95 6.40 -1.71
CA THR A 23 -12.73 5.86 -1.13
C THR A 23 -12.74 4.34 -1.27
N THR A 24 -11.73 3.79 -1.94
CA THR A 24 -11.59 2.35 -2.16
C THR A 24 -10.59 1.77 -1.18
N VAL A 25 -10.93 0.64 -0.56
CA VAL A 25 -10.05 -0.06 0.39
C VAL A 25 -9.63 -1.39 -0.23
N VAL A 26 -8.32 -1.62 -0.32
CA VAL A 26 -7.73 -2.86 -0.83
C VAL A 26 -7.02 -3.56 0.33
N SER A 27 -7.59 -4.67 0.78
CA SER A 27 -7.00 -5.46 1.86
C SER A 27 -5.85 -6.34 1.37
N PHE A 28 -4.88 -6.57 2.25
CA PHE A 28 -3.79 -7.52 2.07
C PHE A 28 -3.58 -8.37 3.33
N THR A 29 -2.91 -9.50 3.19
CA THR A 29 -2.66 -10.46 4.27
C THR A 29 -1.18 -10.82 4.30
N ASP A 30 -0.66 -11.16 5.49
CA ASP A 30 0.64 -11.81 5.57
C ASP A 30 0.54 -13.26 5.08
N THR A 31 1.33 -13.59 4.05
CA THR A 31 1.36 -14.94 3.45
C THR A 31 2.76 -15.30 2.94
N TYR A 32 3.72 -14.38 3.03
CA TYR A 32 5.03 -14.53 2.41
C TYR A 32 6.09 -14.65 3.48
N VAL A 33 6.68 -15.84 3.56
CA VAL A 33 7.86 -16.03 4.40
C VAL A 33 9.03 -15.19 3.87
N THR A 34 9.20 -15.02 2.55
CA THR A 34 10.33 -14.25 1.99
C THR A 34 9.91 -13.45 0.79
N TRP A 35 10.59 -12.32 0.56
CA TRP A 35 10.50 -11.60 -0.70
C TRP A 35 10.85 -12.53 -1.86
N PRO A 36 10.08 -12.53 -2.97
CA PRO A 36 10.42 -13.31 -4.15
C PRO A 36 11.82 -12.97 -4.66
N GLY A 37 12.59 -14.00 -5.02
CA GLY A 37 13.97 -13.84 -5.51
C GLY A 37 15.02 -13.72 -4.41
N TYR A 38 14.63 -13.58 -3.14
CA TYR A 38 15.54 -13.58 -2.00
C TYR A 38 15.51 -14.91 -1.27
N SER A 39 16.58 -15.18 -0.52
CA SER A 39 16.67 -16.37 0.32
C SER A 39 16.64 -15.98 1.80
N SER A 40 16.15 -16.90 2.63
CA SER A 40 16.21 -16.76 4.08
C SER A 40 16.69 -18.08 4.68
N SER A 41 17.55 -17.99 5.68
CA SER A 41 17.95 -19.12 6.52
C SER A 41 16.83 -19.53 7.51
N ILE A 42 15.73 -18.78 7.54
CA ILE A 42 14.60 -18.94 8.47
C ILE A 42 13.39 -19.46 7.68
N SER A 43 12.90 -20.65 8.06
CA SER A 43 11.74 -21.30 7.45
C SER A 43 10.40 -20.97 8.11
N LYS A 44 10.41 -20.19 9.20
CA LYS A 44 9.20 -19.75 9.90
C LYS A 44 8.74 -18.41 9.35
N ASP A 45 7.42 -18.23 9.31
CA ASP A 45 6.76 -16.98 8.94
C ASP A 45 7.00 -15.91 10.02
N VAL A 46 6.80 -16.31 11.29
CA VAL A 46 7.04 -15.47 12.47
C VAL A 46 8.23 -15.98 13.31
N ASN A 47 9.16 -15.09 13.57
CA ASN A 47 10.43 -15.20 14.27
C ASN A 47 10.81 -13.79 14.72
N GLY A 48 10.28 -13.41 15.88
CA GLY A 48 10.40 -12.07 16.43
C GLY A 48 9.04 -11.51 16.80
N ILE A 49 9.00 -10.20 17.00
CA ILE A 49 7.79 -9.42 17.24
C ILE A 49 7.90 -8.08 16.49
N PRO A 50 6.76 -7.49 16.09
CA PRO A 50 5.42 -8.07 16.09
C PRO A 50 5.24 -9.17 15.03
N ASP A 51 4.09 -9.82 15.10
CA ASP A 51 3.52 -10.71 14.09
C ASP A 51 2.54 -9.86 13.26
N LEU A 52 2.81 -9.68 11.96
CA LEU A 52 2.01 -8.87 11.05
C LEU A 52 0.85 -9.73 10.53
N LEU A 53 -0.35 -9.18 10.57
CA LEU A 53 -1.55 -9.93 10.21
C LEU A 53 -2.03 -9.60 8.79
N GLY A 54 -1.47 -8.55 8.19
CA GLY A 54 -1.97 -7.92 6.98
C GLY A 54 -2.49 -6.51 7.27
N GLY A 55 -3.41 -6.04 6.45
CA GLY A 55 -3.91 -4.68 6.57
C GLY A 55 -4.67 -4.22 5.34
N SER A 56 -4.64 -2.91 5.09
CA SER A 56 -5.27 -2.36 3.91
C SER A 56 -4.63 -1.08 3.40
N PHE A 57 -4.70 -0.92 2.08
CA PHE A 57 -4.44 0.32 1.37
C PHE A 57 -5.74 1.08 1.16
N THR A 58 -5.72 2.38 1.43
CA THR A 58 -6.86 3.28 1.22
C THR A 58 -6.54 4.19 0.04
N PHE A 59 -7.42 4.20 -0.95
CA PHE A 59 -7.29 5.00 -2.15
C PHE A 59 -8.40 6.05 -2.23
N ASP A 60 -8.02 7.26 -2.60
CA ASP A 60 -8.95 8.26 -3.13
C ASP A 60 -8.85 8.23 -4.66
N ASN A 61 -9.87 7.67 -5.31
CA ASN A 61 -9.81 7.29 -6.72
C ASN A 61 -8.60 6.35 -7.00
N HIS A 62 -7.58 6.83 -7.70
CA HIS A 62 -6.35 6.08 -8.01
C HIS A 62 -5.14 6.58 -7.20
N THR A 63 -5.36 7.45 -6.22
CA THR A 63 -4.29 8.01 -5.38
C THR A 63 -4.22 7.25 -4.06
N LEU A 64 -3.06 6.75 -3.69
CA LEU A 64 -2.85 6.14 -2.38
C LEU A 64 -2.84 7.23 -1.30
N VAL A 65 -3.80 7.19 -0.39
CA VAL A 65 -3.96 8.18 0.69
C VAL A 65 -3.68 7.60 2.07
N GLY A 66 -3.68 6.27 2.22
CA GLY A 66 -3.38 5.66 3.51
C GLY A 66 -2.99 4.21 3.44
N ILE A 67 -2.21 3.79 4.44
CA ILE A 67 -1.87 2.40 4.71
C ILE A 67 -2.24 2.12 6.15
N SER A 68 -2.87 0.97 6.38
CA SER A 68 -3.07 0.39 7.70
C SER A 68 -2.40 -0.97 7.73
N LEU A 69 -1.63 -1.24 8.78
CA LEU A 69 -0.98 -2.52 9.02
C LEU A 69 -1.39 -3.03 10.39
N GLU A 70 -2.09 -4.14 10.42
CA GLU A 70 -2.49 -4.84 11.63
C GLU A 70 -1.36 -5.76 12.10
N TYR A 71 -1.16 -5.79 13.41
CA TYR A 71 -0.15 -6.64 14.02
C TYR A 71 -0.54 -7.07 15.43
N THR A 72 0.06 -8.16 15.87
CA THR A 72 -0.04 -8.63 17.25
C THR A 72 1.35 -8.88 17.83
N VAL A 73 1.42 -9.05 19.14
CA VAL A 73 2.67 -9.27 19.87
C VAL A 73 2.45 -10.39 20.85
N SER A 74 3.27 -11.42 20.82
CA SER A 74 3.17 -12.55 21.76
C SER A 74 4.01 -12.34 23.03
N THR A 75 4.97 -11.42 23.00
CA THR A 75 5.88 -11.09 24.12
C THR A 75 6.41 -9.68 23.97
N THR A 76 6.75 -8.98 25.05
CA THR A 76 7.39 -7.65 24.93
C THR A 76 8.91 -7.72 24.75
N SER A 77 9.49 -8.92 24.77
CA SER A 77 10.93 -9.13 24.60
C SER A 77 11.36 -8.80 23.18
N GLY A 78 12.23 -7.79 23.01
CA GLY A 78 12.68 -7.31 21.69
C GLY A 78 11.90 -6.10 21.17
N TRP A 79 10.84 -5.67 21.85
CA TRP A 79 10.00 -4.54 21.40
C TRP A 79 10.79 -3.24 21.31
N SER A 80 11.76 -3.06 22.21
CA SER A 80 12.65 -1.91 22.22
C SER A 80 13.58 -1.85 21.00
N SER A 81 13.80 -2.97 20.33
CA SER A 81 14.66 -3.10 19.15
C SER A 81 13.87 -3.06 17.84
N LEU A 82 12.53 -3.02 17.92
CA LEU A 82 11.66 -2.89 16.76
C LEU A 82 11.93 -1.60 16.02
N LYS A 83 12.23 -1.75 14.72
CA LYS A 83 12.21 -0.70 13.73
C LYS A 83 11.51 -1.24 12.47
N PRO A 84 10.50 -0.53 11.96
CA PRO A 84 9.92 -0.87 10.68
C PRO A 84 10.90 -0.51 9.55
N GLY A 85 10.88 -1.30 8.49
CA GLY A 85 11.54 -0.96 7.24
C GLY A 85 10.66 -0.09 6.36
N ASP A 86 11.04 -0.01 5.10
CA ASP A 86 10.41 0.78 4.06
C ASP A 86 9.19 0.05 3.48
N TRP A 87 8.22 0.83 3.01
CA TRP A 87 7.20 0.34 2.08
C TRP A 87 7.69 0.52 0.65
N PHE A 88 7.45 -0.47 -0.20
CA PHE A 88 7.82 -0.49 -1.61
C PHE A 88 6.58 -0.72 -2.46
N PHE A 89 6.49 -0.02 -3.59
CA PHE A 89 5.37 -0.13 -4.53
C PHE A 89 5.87 -0.21 -5.97
N ASP A 90 5.36 -1.19 -6.70
CA ASP A 90 5.53 -1.38 -8.15
C ASP A 90 4.14 -1.18 -8.76
N ILE A 91 3.91 -0.04 -9.39
CA ILE A 91 2.56 0.40 -9.82
C ILE A 91 2.18 -0.16 -11.19
N ASN A 92 3.15 -0.64 -11.96
CA ASN A 92 2.98 -1.08 -13.34
C ASN A 92 3.29 -2.58 -13.54
N ASN A 93 3.74 -3.25 -12.48
CA ASN A 93 4.13 -4.67 -12.41
C ASN A 93 5.25 -5.04 -13.40
N ASP A 94 6.25 -4.17 -13.56
CA ASP A 94 7.42 -4.39 -14.40
C ASP A 94 8.62 -5.00 -13.66
N ASN A 95 8.46 -5.32 -12.37
CA ASN A 95 9.50 -5.78 -11.44
C ASN A 95 10.54 -4.71 -11.09
N VAL A 96 10.15 -3.44 -11.13
CA VAL A 96 10.89 -2.31 -10.61
C VAL A 96 10.01 -1.60 -9.59
N TRP A 97 10.56 -1.31 -8.42
CA TRP A 97 9.87 -0.43 -7.47
C TRP A 97 9.89 0.99 -8.02
N ASP A 98 8.70 1.57 -8.14
CA ASP A 98 8.47 2.95 -8.57
C ASP A 98 8.45 3.91 -7.38
N TYR A 99 8.01 3.44 -6.22
CA TYR A 99 7.89 4.27 -5.02
C TYR A 99 8.37 3.58 -3.75
N VAL A 100 8.94 4.39 -2.87
CA VAL A 100 9.35 3.96 -1.53
C VAL A 100 8.86 4.96 -0.48
N LEU A 101 8.24 4.45 0.60
CA LEU A 101 8.06 5.21 1.83
C LEU A 101 9.21 4.87 2.76
N HIS A 102 10.17 5.79 2.85
CA HIS A 102 11.42 5.58 3.56
C HIS A 102 11.24 5.80 5.06
N SER A 103 11.53 4.75 5.83
CA SER A 103 11.44 4.70 7.27
C SER A 103 12.45 5.63 7.93
N SER A 104 12.04 6.26 9.03
CA SER A 104 12.96 6.97 9.92
C SER A 104 13.75 6.05 10.85
N ASN A 105 13.69 4.72 10.62
CA ASN A 105 14.31 3.70 11.47
C ASN A 105 13.86 3.77 12.94
N SER A 106 12.61 4.18 13.14
CA SER A 106 11.97 4.37 14.44
C SER A 106 10.57 3.76 14.43
N ARG A 107 10.24 3.02 15.49
CA ARG A 107 8.86 2.55 15.73
C ARG A 107 7.92 3.63 16.26
N SER A 108 8.45 4.79 16.68
CA SER A 108 7.62 5.83 17.30
C SER A 108 6.89 6.61 16.22
N ALA A 109 5.76 7.21 16.59
CA ALA A 109 5.06 8.15 15.72
C ALA A 109 6.02 9.25 15.22
N GLY A 110 5.81 9.71 13.99
CA GLY A 110 6.66 10.71 13.36
C GLY A 110 6.34 10.88 11.89
N SER A 111 7.32 11.35 11.12
CA SER A 111 7.17 11.58 9.69
C SER A 111 8.18 10.75 8.91
N TRP A 112 7.68 10.11 7.86
CA TRP A 112 8.46 9.36 6.89
C TRP A 112 8.54 10.17 5.60
N MET A 113 9.46 9.84 4.70
CA MET A 113 9.60 10.52 3.42
C MET A 113 9.22 9.60 2.28
N ALA A 114 8.37 10.06 1.38
CA ALA A 114 8.04 9.37 0.14
C ALA A 114 8.99 9.78 -0.99
N TYR A 115 9.45 8.79 -1.75
CA TYR A 115 10.32 8.96 -2.92
C TYR A 115 9.75 8.22 -4.12
N GLU A 116 9.95 8.80 -5.29
CA GLU A 116 9.90 8.11 -6.58
C GLU A 116 11.30 7.58 -6.88
N VAL A 117 11.39 6.29 -7.19
CA VAL A 117 12.63 5.52 -7.36
C VAL A 117 12.52 4.62 -8.60
N ALA A 118 13.62 3.97 -8.97
CA ALA A 118 13.65 2.97 -10.03
C ALA A 118 14.56 1.81 -9.59
N ILE A 119 14.10 1.04 -8.60
CA ILE A 119 14.91 -0.01 -7.95
C ILE A 119 14.43 -1.38 -8.44
N PRO A 120 15.27 -2.20 -9.10
CA PRO A 120 14.88 -3.55 -9.51
C PRO A 120 14.43 -4.40 -8.31
N LEU A 121 13.34 -5.15 -8.48
CA LEU A 121 12.77 -6.02 -7.43
C LEU A 121 13.80 -7.03 -6.88
N THR A 122 14.73 -7.49 -7.72
CA THR A 122 15.82 -8.37 -7.31
C THR A 122 17.16 -7.77 -7.71
N ASP A 123 18.17 -7.86 -6.83
CA ASP A 123 19.52 -7.34 -7.08
C ASP A 123 20.43 -8.31 -7.85
N GLY A 124 19.88 -9.40 -8.40
CA GLY A 124 20.61 -10.38 -9.21
C GLY A 124 21.60 -11.26 -8.45
N ASN A 125 21.84 -11.07 -7.15
CA ASN A 125 22.67 -11.98 -6.35
C ASN A 125 22.38 -11.95 -4.83
N PRO A 126 21.33 -12.66 -4.37
CA PRO A 126 20.89 -12.64 -2.97
C PRO A 126 21.83 -13.36 -1.98
N TYR A 127 22.90 -14.02 -2.47
CA TYR A 127 23.77 -14.89 -1.64
C TYR A 127 25.20 -14.38 -1.45
N ASN A 128 25.65 -13.35 -2.17
CA ASN A 128 27.08 -13.01 -2.22
C ASN A 128 27.46 -11.64 -1.63
N ASN A 129 26.54 -10.96 -0.95
CA ASN A 129 26.74 -9.59 -0.48
C ASN A 129 27.15 -9.48 1.01
N ASN A 130 28.22 -10.18 1.40
CA ASN A 130 29.07 -9.61 2.47
C ASN A 130 29.64 -8.23 2.07
N ASN A 131 29.56 -7.86 0.78
CA ASN A 131 29.64 -6.49 0.32
C ASN A 131 28.28 -5.80 0.40
N TYR A 132 28.00 -5.19 1.55
CA TYR A 132 26.94 -4.18 1.76
C TYR A 132 27.07 -2.94 0.85
N TRP A 133 28.12 -2.86 0.04
CA TRP A 133 28.50 -1.71 -0.76
C TRP A 133 28.17 -1.99 -2.22
N GLY A 134 27.07 -1.41 -2.72
CA GLY A 134 26.69 -1.45 -4.14
C GLY A 134 25.33 -2.04 -4.48
N THR A 135 24.55 -2.47 -3.48
CA THR A 135 23.14 -2.88 -3.67
C THR A 135 22.21 -1.70 -3.46
N ASP A 136 21.09 -1.64 -4.18
CA ASP A 136 20.04 -0.62 -3.99
C ASP A 136 19.25 -0.81 -2.68
N TYR A 137 19.54 -1.89 -1.95
CA TYR A 137 18.89 -2.22 -0.68
C TYR A 137 19.86 -2.22 0.50
N ILE A 138 19.31 -1.93 1.67
CA ILE A 138 19.89 -2.23 2.97
C ILE A 138 19.21 -3.48 3.51
N PHE A 139 20.02 -4.46 3.88
CA PHE A 139 19.56 -5.76 4.34
C PHE A 139 19.54 -5.85 5.86
N SER A 140 18.59 -6.61 6.40
CA SER A 140 18.59 -6.93 7.83
C SER A 140 19.85 -7.74 8.17
N SER A 141 20.49 -7.40 9.29
CA SER A 141 21.67 -8.12 9.79
C SER A 141 21.61 -8.27 11.32
N GLY A 142 22.11 -9.40 11.82
CA GLY A 142 22.11 -9.72 13.25
C GLY A 142 21.43 -11.05 13.59
N SER A 143 21.62 -11.51 14.83
CA SER A 143 20.97 -12.71 15.35
C SER A 143 19.50 -12.42 15.65
N GLY A 144 18.57 -13.20 15.09
CA GLY A 144 17.13 -13.04 15.29
C GLY A 144 16.45 -12.10 14.29
N THR A 145 17.19 -11.53 13.32
CA THR A 145 16.62 -10.80 12.18
C THR A 145 16.56 -11.72 10.96
N ARG A 146 15.71 -11.41 9.98
CA ARG A 146 15.65 -12.18 8.71
C ARG A 146 16.79 -11.76 7.78
N GLN A 147 17.96 -12.35 7.99
CA GLN A 147 19.15 -12.06 7.20
C GLN A 147 18.90 -12.30 5.71
N GLY A 148 19.41 -11.41 4.87
CA GLY A 148 19.34 -11.54 3.41
C GLY A 148 18.03 -11.04 2.78
N GLN A 149 17.21 -10.28 3.51
CA GLN A 149 16.03 -9.62 2.95
C GLN A 149 16.18 -8.10 2.92
N PRO A 150 15.64 -7.44 1.89
CA PRO A 150 15.49 -5.99 1.87
C PRO A 150 14.69 -5.50 3.06
N VAL A 151 15.19 -4.44 3.71
CA VAL A 151 14.46 -3.74 4.77
C VAL A 151 14.32 -2.27 4.43
N GLU A 152 15.34 -1.65 3.87
CA GLU A 152 15.29 -0.25 3.43
C GLU A 152 15.85 -0.14 2.01
N ALA A 153 15.35 0.84 1.26
CA ALA A 153 15.97 1.28 0.02
C ALA A 153 17.18 2.17 0.31
N ARG A 154 18.20 2.10 -0.53
CA ARG A 154 19.25 3.11 -0.58
C ARG A 154 18.78 4.28 -1.43
N ILE A 155 18.22 5.27 -0.76
CA ILE A 155 17.80 6.50 -1.43
C ILE A 155 19.02 7.29 -1.91
N SER A 156 19.06 7.57 -3.20
CA SER A 156 20.07 8.36 -3.89
C SER A 156 19.73 9.85 -3.85
N GLY A 157 20.72 10.72 -4.04
CA GLY A 157 20.49 12.16 -4.16
C GLY A 157 19.74 12.57 -5.44
N SER A 158 19.62 11.66 -6.42
CA SER A 158 18.87 11.85 -7.66
C SER A 158 17.41 11.42 -7.56
N ASP A 159 17.02 10.72 -6.50
CA ASP A 159 15.63 10.24 -6.34
C ASP A 159 14.70 11.40 -6.03
N SER A 160 13.53 11.39 -6.67
CA SER A 160 12.57 12.48 -6.59
C SER A 160 11.80 12.42 -5.28
N LYS A 161 11.96 13.45 -4.42
CA LYS A 161 11.14 13.62 -3.22
C LYS A 161 9.69 13.94 -3.59
N LEU A 162 8.77 13.22 -2.94
CA LEU A 162 7.33 13.40 -3.10
C LEU A 162 6.68 14.14 -1.93
N GLY A 163 7.18 13.97 -0.71
CA GLY A 163 6.67 14.67 0.47
C GLY A 163 6.76 13.84 1.75
N TRP A 164 6.25 14.42 2.84
CA TRP A 164 6.20 13.78 4.15
C TRP A 164 4.92 12.96 4.33
N VAL A 165 5.09 11.75 4.84
CA VAL A 165 4.02 10.83 5.22
C VAL A 165 3.93 10.80 6.73
N ASP A 166 2.73 11.04 7.28
CA ASP A 166 2.53 10.97 8.73
C ASP A 166 2.38 9.52 9.17
N TYR A 167 3.15 9.14 10.19
CA TYR A 167 3.24 7.78 10.67
C TYR A 167 2.82 7.69 12.14
N SER A 168 1.87 6.80 12.46
CA SER A 168 1.31 6.69 13.81
C SER A 168 2.20 5.98 14.82
N GLY A 169 3.23 5.25 14.37
CA GLY A 169 4.03 4.40 15.25
C GLY A 169 3.46 2.99 15.45
N PHE A 170 4.32 2.06 15.86
CA PHE A 170 3.93 0.81 16.51
C PHE A 170 3.72 1.09 18.00
N THR A 171 2.48 1.02 18.44
CA THR A 171 2.09 1.11 19.85
C THR A 171 2.41 -0.21 20.53
N LYS A 172 3.03 -0.15 21.71
CA LYS A 172 3.27 -1.35 22.51
C LYS A 172 1.93 -1.92 22.97
N PRO A 173 1.54 -3.14 22.56
CA PRO A 173 0.27 -3.69 22.98
C PRO A 173 0.25 -3.96 24.49
N VAL A 174 -0.94 -3.83 25.06
CA VAL A 174 -1.20 -3.99 26.49
C VAL A 174 -1.63 -5.42 26.76
N TRP A 175 -0.99 -6.07 27.72
CA TRP A 175 -1.38 -7.41 28.17
C TRP A 175 -2.77 -7.36 28.82
N ASN A 176 -3.71 -8.13 28.28
CA ASN A 176 -5.03 -8.31 28.88
C ASN A 176 -5.03 -9.54 29.81
N SER A 177 -5.05 -9.31 31.12
CA SER A 177 -5.05 -10.37 32.12
C SER A 177 -6.32 -11.21 32.16
N ALA A 178 -7.44 -10.71 31.64
CA ALA A 178 -8.69 -11.46 31.60
C ALA A 178 -8.68 -12.50 30.48
N THR A 179 -8.19 -12.12 29.30
CA THR A 179 -8.13 -13.00 28.11
C THR A 179 -6.81 -13.74 27.97
N HIS A 180 -5.81 -13.42 28.80
CA HIS A 180 -4.46 -13.94 28.71
C HIS A 180 -3.86 -13.75 27.29
N SER A 181 -4.08 -12.57 26.71
CA SER A 181 -3.65 -12.25 25.35
C SER A 181 -3.23 -10.79 25.22
N TYR A 182 -2.46 -10.48 24.19
CA TYR A 182 -2.24 -9.11 23.73
C TYR A 182 -3.32 -8.72 22.72
N SER A 183 -3.63 -7.43 22.63
CA SER A 183 -4.52 -6.88 21.61
C SER A 183 -3.88 -6.90 20.22
N ILE A 184 -4.72 -7.01 19.19
CA ILE A 184 -4.34 -6.62 17.82
C ILE A 184 -4.31 -5.09 17.81
N GLU A 185 -3.24 -4.55 17.27
CA GLU A 185 -3.02 -3.11 17.12
C GLU A 185 -2.86 -2.78 15.64
N THR A 186 -2.97 -1.49 15.29
CA THR A 186 -2.82 -1.02 13.92
C THR A 186 -1.82 0.14 13.86
N ALA A 187 -0.89 0.06 12.92
CA ALA A 187 -0.02 1.17 12.53
C ALA A 187 -0.57 1.81 11.25
N TYR A 188 -0.52 3.12 11.18
CA TYR A 188 -1.04 3.91 10.07
C TYR A 188 0.04 4.77 9.43
N TRP A 189 -0.05 4.87 8.12
CA TRP A 189 0.64 5.86 7.30
C TRP A 189 -0.42 6.70 6.60
N ASP A 190 -0.42 8.00 6.85
CA ASP A 190 -1.31 8.97 6.21
C ASP A 190 -0.53 9.73 5.14
N LEU A 191 -0.94 9.51 3.89
CA LEU A 191 -0.34 10.09 2.69
C LEU A 191 -1.18 11.24 2.14
N SER A 192 -2.31 11.59 2.77
CA SER A 192 -3.23 12.61 2.24
C SER A 192 -2.60 14.01 2.11
N GLY A 193 -1.52 14.27 2.83
CA GLY A 193 -0.78 15.54 2.83
C GLY A 193 0.49 15.59 1.97
N ILE A 194 0.83 14.54 1.22
CA ILE A 194 2.08 14.56 0.42
C ILE A 194 2.02 15.58 -0.71
N GLU A 195 3.14 16.26 -1.01
CA GLU A 195 3.19 17.33 -2.01
C GLU A 195 2.93 16.82 -3.43
N LYS A 196 3.42 15.61 -3.73
CA LYS A 196 3.21 14.90 -4.99
C LYS A 196 2.52 13.56 -4.71
N PRO A 197 1.25 13.40 -5.10
CA PRO A 197 0.49 12.18 -4.83
C PRO A 197 1.11 10.96 -5.53
N ILE A 198 1.02 9.80 -4.88
CA ILE A 198 1.32 8.51 -5.52
C ILE A 198 0.07 8.06 -6.26
N VAL A 199 0.09 8.15 -7.58
CA VAL A 199 -1.04 7.84 -8.45
C VAL A 199 -0.79 6.53 -9.17
N PHE A 200 -1.75 5.62 -9.10
CA PHE A 200 -1.71 4.32 -9.76
C PHE A 200 -2.57 4.39 -11.02
N ASP A 201 -1.99 4.81 -12.13
CA ASP A 201 -2.69 5.18 -13.36
C ASP A 201 -2.96 4.02 -14.34
N ALA A 202 -2.49 2.81 -14.03
CA ALA A 202 -2.77 1.63 -14.86
C ALA A 202 -4.25 1.21 -14.73
N GLU A 203 -5.08 1.60 -15.72
CA GLU A 203 -6.50 1.23 -15.76
C GLU A 203 -6.69 -0.30 -15.68
N GLY A 204 -7.28 -0.78 -14.58
CA GLY A 204 -7.72 -2.18 -14.44
C GLY A 204 -6.62 -3.22 -14.18
N GLY A 205 -5.48 -2.80 -13.62
CA GLY A 205 -4.33 -3.67 -13.32
C GLY A 205 -4.21 -4.14 -11.86
N TYR A 206 -3.02 -4.64 -11.55
CA TYR A 206 -2.55 -4.91 -10.19
C TYR A 206 -1.29 -4.09 -9.94
N PHE A 207 -1.06 -3.72 -8.68
CA PHE A 207 0.21 -3.18 -8.22
C PHE A 207 0.88 -4.18 -7.28
N GLY A 208 2.21 -4.24 -7.32
CA GLY A 208 3.03 -4.95 -6.34
C GLY A 208 3.30 -4.09 -5.11
N TYR A 209 3.37 -4.72 -3.95
CA TYR A 209 3.80 -4.07 -2.71
C TYR A 209 4.73 -4.97 -1.89
N GLY A 210 5.62 -4.34 -1.13
CA GLY A 210 6.57 -5.00 -0.24
C GLY A 210 6.81 -4.19 1.03
N PHE A 211 6.98 -4.87 2.16
CA PHE A 211 7.38 -4.32 3.45
C PHE A 211 8.05 -5.38 4.32
N THR A 212 9.13 -5.01 4.98
CA THR A 212 9.86 -5.91 5.90
C THR A 212 10.27 -5.15 7.14
N MET A 213 10.33 -5.82 8.29
CA MET A 213 10.85 -5.24 9.53
C MET A 213 12.35 -5.50 9.73
N THR A 214 13.05 -4.64 10.47
CA THR A 214 14.50 -4.83 10.71
C THR A 214 14.81 -5.95 11.69
N CYS A 215 13.97 -6.17 12.71
CA CYS A 215 14.29 -7.04 13.86
C CYS A 215 13.32 -8.22 14.06
N ALA A 216 12.34 -8.34 13.17
CA ALA A 216 11.46 -9.49 13.06
C ALA A 216 11.58 -10.02 11.64
N ASN A 217 11.04 -11.19 11.41
CA ASN A 217 11.11 -11.87 10.13
C ASN A 217 9.82 -11.76 9.32
N ASP A 218 8.92 -10.88 9.70
CA ASP A 218 7.66 -10.79 8.99
C ASP A 218 7.85 -9.96 7.72
N VAL A 219 7.24 -10.44 6.64
CA VAL A 219 7.35 -9.89 5.30
C VAL A 219 5.95 -9.76 4.76
N ILE A 220 5.52 -8.52 4.54
CA ILE A 220 4.35 -8.27 3.72
C ILE A 220 4.83 -8.15 2.29
N TYR A 221 4.38 -9.05 1.43
CA TYR A 221 4.59 -8.97 0.00
C TYR A 221 3.32 -9.41 -0.70
N GLY A 222 3.00 -8.81 -1.84
CA GLY A 222 1.88 -9.27 -2.63
C GLY A 222 1.53 -8.35 -3.78
N HIS A 223 0.37 -8.62 -4.36
CA HIS A 223 -0.23 -7.77 -5.37
C HIS A 223 -1.64 -7.40 -4.97
N GLY A 224 -2.01 -6.14 -5.20
CA GLY A 224 -3.35 -5.61 -4.93
C GLY A 224 -4.02 -5.21 -6.25
N PRO A 225 -5.34 -5.41 -6.41
CA PRO A 225 -6.04 -4.85 -7.55
C PRO A 225 -6.00 -3.32 -7.47
N LEU A 226 -5.85 -2.67 -8.61
CA LEU A 226 -6.04 -1.23 -8.71
C LEU A 226 -7.53 -0.89 -8.57
N PRO A 227 -7.89 0.20 -7.86
CA PRO A 227 -9.27 0.66 -7.78
C PRO A 227 -9.88 0.77 -9.17
N ALA A 228 -10.95 0.02 -9.44
CA ALA A 228 -11.64 0.12 -10.72
C ALA A 228 -12.38 1.47 -10.83
N PRO A 229 -12.53 2.02 -12.04
CA PRO A 229 -13.39 3.19 -12.26
C PRO A 229 -14.80 2.92 -11.74
N GLU A 230 -15.41 3.92 -11.10
CA GLU A 230 -16.61 3.70 -10.30
C GLU A 230 -17.78 3.02 -11.05
N PRO A 231 -18.50 2.09 -10.38
CA PRO A 231 -19.69 1.46 -10.94
C PRO A 231 -20.77 2.47 -11.37
N GLY A 232 -20.81 3.65 -10.76
CA GLY A 232 -21.77 4.72 -11.09
C GLY A 232 -21.65 5.19 -12.53
N THR A 233 -20.44 5.34 -13.06
CA THR A 233 -20.19 5.70 -14.46
C THR A 233 -20.66 4.60 -15.40
N LEU A 234 -20.43 3.34 -15.02
CA LEU A 234 -20.87 2.18 -15.77
C LEU A 234 -22.40 2.06 -15.77
N LEU A 235 -23.04 2.35 -14.65
CA LEU A 235 -24.51 2.33 -14.49
C LEU A 235 -25.17 3.51 -15.22
N LEU A 236 -24.52 4.69 -15.24
CA LEU A 236 -24.95 5.84 -16.05
C LEU A 236 -24.79 5.57 -17.55
N LEU A 237 -23.71 4.92 -17.97
CA LEU A 237 -23.51 4.50 -19.37
C LEU A 237 -24.56 3.46 -19.78
N LEU A 238 -24.73 2.41 -18.97
CA LEU A 238 -25.66 1.30 -19.22
C LEU A 238 -27.12 1.70 -19.07
N GLY A 239 -27.45 2.68 -18.23
CA GLY A 239 -28.80 3.22 -18.07
C GLY A 239 -29.13 4.30 -19.11
N GLY A 240 -28.14 5.12 -19.48
CA GLY A 240 -28.30 6.21 -20.43
C GLY A 240 -28.51 5.75 -21.87
N LEU A 241 -27.75 4.75 -22.33
CA LEU A 241 -27.83 4.26 -23.72
C LEU A 241 -29.22 3.67 -24.07
N PRO A 242 -29.84 2.80 -23.25
CA PRO A 242 -31.19 2.29 -23.50
C PRO A 242 -32.26 3.39 -23.44
N ALA A 243 -32.12 4.37 -22.53
CA ALA A 243 -33.05 5.49 -22.44
C ALA A 243 -33.03 6.34 -23.74
N VAL A 244 -31.85 6.59 -24.29
CA VAL A 244 -31.68 7.29 -25.58
C VAL A 244 -32.24 6.45 -26.74
N ALA A 245 -31.99 5.14 -26.75
CA ALA A 245 -32.51 4.24 -27.78
C ALA A 245 -34.05 4.15 -27.76
N ALA A 246 -34.65 4.04 -26.57
CA ALA A 246 -36.10 4.05 -26.37
C ALA A 246 -36.72 5.38 -26.83
N TYR A 247 -36.08 6.50 -26.50
CA TYR A 247 -36.52 7.83 -26.95
C TYR A 247 -36.52 7.97 -28.47
N ARG A 248 -35.49 7.49 -29.17
CA ARG A 248 -35.46 7.48 -30.64
C ARG A 248 -36.58 6.64 -31.23
N ARG A 249 -36.85 5.44 -30.69
CA ARG A 249 -37.96 4.59 -31.14
C ARG A 249 -39.31 5.27 -31.00
N MET A 250 -39.57 5.95 -29.88
CA MET A 250 -40.82 6.68 -29.65
C MET A 250 -41.03 7.89 -30.57
N ARG A 251 -39.98 8.42 -31.20
CA ARG A 251 -40.10 9.50 -32.19
C ARG A 251 -40.28 9.01 -33.62
N ALA A 252 -39.89 7.77 -33.90
CA ALA A 252 -39.97 7.18 -35.24
C ALA A 252 -41.32 6.47 -35.49
N ALA A 253 -42.07 6.16 -34.43
CA ALA A 253 -43.45 5.71 -34.46
C ALA A 253 -44.41 6.91 -34.35
#